data_AF-A0A453LX41-F1
#
_entry.id   AF-A0A453LX41-F1
#
_cell.length_a   1.000
_cell.length_b   1.000
_cell.length_c   1.000
_cell.angle_alpha   90.00
_cell.angle_beta   90.00
_cell.angle_gamma   90.00
#
_symmetry.space_group_name_H-M   'P 1'
#
loop_
_entity.id
_entity.type
_entity.pdbx_description
1 polymer ?
#
loop_
_entity_poly.entity_id
_entity_poly.type
_entity_poly.pdbx_seq_one_letter_code
_entity_poly.pdbx_strand_id
1 'polypeptide(L)'
;MERDSVEDTIHRLEWSLQFEDLTENEKGKLLSEHDNLLQKLKGIRCLLRDAQMQHHQKFHKVWGQLMKTGYQNSRFAHQQVERFACLYCSQVTDFGLYSPNKYYRPSEDYMP
;
A
#
# COMPACT_ATOMS: atom_id res chain seq x y z
N MET A 1 -3.24 -7.08 -6.01
CA MET A 1 -3.77 -8.11 -6.93
C MET A 1 -2.79 -9.24 -7.11
N GLU A 2 -1.67 -9.09 -7.85
CA GLU A 2 -0.75 -10.22 -8.05
C GLU A 2 -0.08 -10.71 -6.76
N ARG A 3 0.37 -9.80 -5.88
CA ARG A 3 0.95 -10.19 -4.58
C ARG A 3 -0.05 -10.95 -3.71
N ASP A 4 -1.27 -10.43 -3.59
CA ASP A 4 -2.30 -11.01 -2.73
C ASP A 4 -2.69 -12.40 -3.25
N SER A 5 -2.79 -12.58 -4.58
CA SER A 5 -3.01 -13.90 -5.17
C SER A 5 -1.88 -14.90 -4.91
N VAL A 6 -0.62 -14.44 -4.81
CA VAL A 6 0.54 -15.30 -4.50
C VAL A 6 0.59 -15.63 -3.00
N GLU A 7 0.20 -14.70 -2.13
CA GLU A 7 0.10 -14.95 -0.69
C GLU A 7 -1.06 -15.91 -0.36
N ASP A 8 -2.17 -15.82 -1.10
CA ASP A 8 -3.30 -16.73 -0.98
C ASP A 8 -2.94 -18.16 -1.45
N THR A 9 -2.17 -18.29 -2.54
CA THR A 9 -1.75 -19.63 -3.01
C THR A 9 -0.74 -20.26 -2.06
N ILE A 10 0.17 -19.49 -1.47
CA ILE A 10 1.10 -19.99 -0.45
C ILE A 10 0.33 -20.50 0.78
N HIS A 11 -0.63 -19.73 1.29
CA HIS A 11 -1.44 -20.17 2.43
C HIS A 11 -2.23 -21.44 2.14
N ARG A 12 -2.78 -21.58 0.93
CA ARG A 12 -3.48 -22.81 0.52
C ARG A 12 -2.55 -24.02 0.46
N LEU A 13 -1.33 -23.84 -0.04
CA LEU A 13 -0.32 -24.90 -0.09
C LEU A 13 0.17 -25.29 1.32
N GLU A 14 0.34 -24.33 2.21
CA GLU A 14 0.68 -24.59 3.62
C GLU A 14 -0.44 -25.35 4.33
N TRP A 15 -1.70 -24.99 4.04
CA TRP A 15 -2.86 -25.69 4.57
C TRP A 15 -2.95 -27.13 4.05
N SER A 16 -2.78 -27.36 2.75
CA SER A 16 -2.82 -28.72 2.19
C SER A 16 -1.69 -29.59 2.77
N LEU A 17 -0.50 -29.03 2.96
CA LEU A 17 0.63 -29.73 3.60
C LEU A 17 0.39 -30.08 5.07
N GLN A 18 -0.40 -29.30 5.81
CA GLN A 18 -0.70 -29.56 7.23
C GLN A 18 -1.86 -30.54 7.45
N PHE A 19 -2.84 -30.59 6.54
CA PHE A 19 -4.10 -31.30 6.79
C PHE A 19 -4.39 -32.48 5.85
N GLU A 20 -3.67 -32.67 4.74
CA GLU A 20 -3.85 -33.83 3.84
C GLU A 20 -2.75 -34.90 4.01
N ASP A 21 -3.17 -36.18 4.16
CA ASP A 21 -2.27 -37.35 4.13
C ASP A 21 -1.77 -37.61 2.70
N LEU A 22 -0.85 -36.77 2.24
CA LEU A 22 -0.27 -36.82 0.89
C LEU A 22 0.86 -37.86 0.81
N THR A 23 1.06 -38.43 -0.39
CA THR A 23 2.20 -39.32 -0.64
C THR A 23 3.52 -38.52 -0.60
N GLU A 24 4.62 -39.15 -0.17
CA GLU A 24 5.93 -38.48 -0.03
C GLU A 24 6.41 -37.80 -1.33
N ASN A 25 6.00 -38.32 -2.49
CA ASN A 25 6.34 -37.76 -3.80
C ASN A 25 5.53 -36.50 -4.14
N GLU A 26 4.28 -36.40 -3.67
CA GLU A 26 3.43 -35.21 -3.83
C GLU A 26 3.86 -34.10 -2.87
N LYS A 27 4.23 -34.46 -1.63
CA LYS A 27 4.82 -33.52 -0.66
C LYS A 27 6.09 -32.86 -1.20
N GLY A 28 6.98 -33.63 -1.83
CA GLY A 28 8.21 -33.10 -2.42
C GLY A 28 7.95 -32.06 -3.53
N LYS A 29 6.94 -32.31 -4.39
CA LYS A 29 6.53 -31.36 -5.44
C LYS A 29 5.95 -30.08 -4.84
N LEU A 30 5.02 -30.20 -3.90
CA LEU A 30 4.39 -29.06 -3.23
C LEU A 30 5.40 -28.20 -2.46
N LEU A 31 6.37 -28.81 -1.78
CA LEU A 31 7.47 -28.09 -1.11
C LEU A 31 8.32 -27.31 -2.12
N SER A 32 8.67 -27.92 -3.25
CA SER A 32 9.43 -27.22 -4.29
C SER A 32 8.65 -26.05 -4.90
N GLU A 33 7.33 -26.18 -5.09
CA GLU A 33 6.47 -25.10 -5.57
C GLU A 33 6.34 -23.99 -4.52
N HIS A 34 6.19 -24.35 -3.24
CA HIS A 34 6.17 -23.42 -2.11
C HIS A 34 7.46 -22.61 -2.02
N ASP A 35 8.63 -23.25 -2.11
CA ASP A 35 9.93 -22.58 -2.10
C ASP A 35 10.09 -21.61 -3.28
N ASN A 36 9.65 -22.01 -4.48
CA ASN A 36 9.65 -21.15 -5.66
C ASN A 36 8.76 -19.90 -5.48
N LEU A 37 7.56 -20.06 -4.90
CA LEU A 37 6.66 -18.96 -4.61
C LEU A 37 7.22 -18.03 -3.52
N LEU A 38 7.82 -18.59 -2.47
CA LEU A 38 8.51 -17.80 -1.44
C LEU A 38 9.67 -16.99 -2.02
N GLN A 39 10.45 -17.55 -2.95
CA GLN A 39 11.54 -16.83 -3.60
C GLN A 39 11.02 -15.67 -4.45
N LYS A 40 9.94 -15.88 -5.21
CA LYS A 40 9.26 -14.81 -5.96
C LYS A 40 8.77 -13.70 -5.03
N LEU A 41 8.13 -14.08 -3.92
CA LEU A 41 7.59 -13.15 -2.95
C LEU A 41 8.70 -12.32 -2.28
N LYS A 42 9.81 -12.95 -1.90
CA LYS A 42 11.01 -12.24 -1.42
C LYS A 42 11.53 -11.22 -2.43
N GLY A 43 11.60 -11.60 -3.72
CA GLY A 43 11.97 -10.70 -4.80
C GLY A 43 11.06 -9.47 -4.89
N ILE A 44 9.74 -9.68 -4.87
CA ILE A 44 8.75 -8.59 -4.89
C ILE A 44 8.89 -7.68 -3.67
N ARG A 45 9.10 -8.24 -2.47
CA ARG A 45 9.30 -7.44 -1.24
C ARG A 45 10.56 -6.57 -1.30
N CYS A 46 11.65 -7.07 -1.88
CA CYS A 46 12.86 -6.28 -2.08
C CYS A 46 12.61 -5.10 -3.03
N LEU A 47 11.99 -5.35 -4.19
CA LEU A 47 11.65 -4.31 -5.14
C LEU A 47 10.73 -3.23 -4.54
N LEU A 48 9.74 -3.65 -3.74
CA LEU A 48 8.84 -2.72 -3.05
C LEU A 48 9.61 -1.85 -2.05
N ARG A 49 10.52 -2.44 -1.27
CA ARG A 49 11.37 -1.70 -0.32
C ARG A 49 12.23 -0.68 -1.06
N ASP A 50 12.84 -1.07 -2.17
CA ASP A 50 13.71 -0.18 -2.94
C ASP A 50 12.91 0.99 -3.53
N ALA A 51 11.73 0.71 -4.08
CA ALA A 51 10.82 1.75 -4.58
C ALA A 51 10.35 2.69 -3.47
N GLN A 52 10.01 2.16 -2.29
CA GLN A 52 9.64 2.96 -1.12
C GLN A 52 10.79 3.86 -0.66
N MET A 53 12.02 3.35 -0.65
CA MET A 53 13.21 4.11 -0.27
C MET A 53 13.49 5.23 -1.28
N GLN A 54 13.44 4.94 -2.59
CA GLN A 54 13.58 5.96 -3.64
C GLN A 54 12.51 7.04 -3.53
N HIS A 55 11.27 6.66 -3.18
CA HIS A 55 10.20 7.63 -2.94
C HIS A 55 10.50 8.50 -1.72
N HIS A 56 10.90 7.90 -0.58
CA HIS A 56 11.22 8.64 0.65
C HIS A 56 12.41 9.61 0.47
N GLN A 57 13.42 9.24 -0.33
CA GLN A 57 14.57 10.09 -0.64
C GLN A 57 14.21 11.41 -1.34
N LYS A 58 13.06 11.47 -2.04
CA LYS A 58 12.58 12.71 -2.67
C LYS A 58 12.03 13.72 -1.67
N PHE A 59 11.72 13.29 -0.44
CA PHE A 59 11.18 14.14 0.62
C PHE A 59 12.26 14.55 1.62
N HIS A 60 11.84 15.26 2.66
CA HIS A 60 12.74 15.68 3.72
C HIS A 60 13.36 14.48 4.45
N LYS A 61 14.69 14.45 4.57
CA LYS A 61 15.45 13.31 5.12
C LYS A 61 15.03 12.86 6.53
N VAL A 62 14.58 13.80 7.36
CA VAL A 62 14.22 13.54 8.77
C VAL A 62 12.73 13.33 8.97
N TRP A 63 11.89 14.03 8.19
CA TRP A 63 10.45 14.14 8.45
C TRP A 63 9.61 13.37 7.43
N GLY A 64 10.19 13.03 6.28
CA GLY A 64 9.48 12.38 5.18
C GLY A 64 8.35 13.25 4.62
N GLN A 65 7.24 12.60 4.29
CA GLN A 65 6.06 13.22 3.71
C GLN A 65 5.17 13.82 4.81
N LEU A 66 4.76 15.08 4.66
CA LEU A 66 3.95 15.77 5.68
C LEU A 66 2.55 15.16 5.86
N MET A 67 1.91 14.74 4.77
CA MET A 67 0.51 14.28 4.77
C MET A 67 0.35 12.79 5.13
N LYS A 68 1.43 12.00 5.06
CA LYS A 68 1.39 10.55 5.23
C LYS A 68 2.52 10.08 6.13
N THR A 69 2.20 9.20 7.07
CA THR A 69 3.17 8.48 7.90
C THR A 69 3.10 7.01 7.51
N GLY A 70 3.96 6.61 6.56
CA GLY A 70 3.92 5.26 5.99
C GLY A 70 2.62 5.01 5.23
N TYR A 71 1.83 4.04 5.69
CA TYR A 71 0.54 3.69 5.07
C TYR A 71 -0.64 4.50 5.63
N GLN A 72 -0.46 5.20 6.75
CA GLN A 72 -1.53 5.96 7.42
C GLN A 72 -1.42 7.46 7.13
N ASN A 73 -2.55 8.17 7.28
CA ASN A 73 -2.56 9.63 7.25
C ASN A 73 -1.83 10.17 8.47
N SER A 74 -1.02 11.22 8.26
CA SER A 74 -0.36 11.89 9.39
C SER A 74 -1.40 12.60 10.26
N ARG A 75 -1.01 12.96 11.49
CA ARG A 75 -1.87 13.79 12.35
C ARG A 75 -2.18 15.14 11.71
N PHE A 76 -1.25 15.70 10.94
CA PHE A 76 -1.48 16.94 10.19
C PHE A 76 -2.57 16.74 9.14
N ALA A 77 -2.48 15.71 8.31
CA ALA A 77 -3.49 15.42 7.29
C ALA A 77 -4.88 15.14 7.91
N HIS A 78 -4.94 14.26 8.92
CA HIS A 78 -6.21 13.86 9.49
C HIS A 78 -6.84 14.96 10.37
N GLN A 79 -6.07 15.58 11.26
CA GLN A 79 -6.63 16.55 12.19
C GLN A 79 -6.83 17.90 11.48
N GLN A 80 -5.81 18.43 10.82
CA GLN A 80 -5.86 19.80 10.30
C GLN A 80 -6.52 19.91 8.94
N VAL A 81 -6.23 18.99 8.02
CA VAL A 81 -6.74 19.10 6.65
C VAL A 81 -8.12 18.48 6.53
N GLU A 82 -8.29 17.22 6.94
CA GLU A 82 -9.53 16.46 6.72
C GLU A 82 -10.69 16.95 7.61
N ARG A 83 -10.42 17.26 8.89
CA ARG A 83 -11.48 17.65 9.84
C ARG A 83 -11.76 19.15 9.92
N PHE A 84 -10.74 20.01 9.78
CA PHE A 84 -10.91 21.45 10.01
C PHE A 84 -11.05 22.28 8.74
N ALA A 85 -10.47 21.85 7.61
CA ALA A 85 -10.49 22.61 6.38
C ALA A 85 -11.52 22.05 5.38
N CYS A 86 -12.49 22.86 4.96
CA CYS A 86 -13.37 22.51 3.83
C CYS A 86 -12.62 22.51 2.49
N LEU A 87 -11.61 23.37 2.36
CA LEU A 87 -10.76 23.52 1.18
C LEU A 87 -9.32 23.80 1.65
N TYR A 88 -8.34 23.23 0.96
CA TYR A 88 -6.93 23.51 1.20
C TYR A 88 -6.19 23.75 -0.13
N CYS A 89 -5.30 24.74 -0.14
CA CYS A 89 -4.42 25.06 -1.26
C CYS A 89 -3.02 25.43 -0.74
N SER A 90 -2.05 25.49 -1.64
CA SER A 90 -0.67 25.87 -1.28
C SER A 90 -0.56 27.36 -0.98
N GLN A 91 -1.30 28.19 -1.74
CA GLN A 91 -1.32 29.64 -1.62
C GLN A 91 -2.75 30.15 -1.81
N VAL A 92 -3.05 31.32 -1.24
CA VAL A 92 -4.38 31.95 -1.38
C VAL A 92 -4.65 32.40 -2.82
N THR A 93 -3.60 32.73 -3.56
CA THR A 93 -3.66 33.11 -4.98
C THR A 93 -4.25 32.01 -5.86
N ASP A 94 -4.14 30.74 -5.45
CA ASP A 94 -4.71 29.60 -6.16
C ASP A 94 -6.25 29.72 -6.29
N PHE A 95 -6.91 30.34 -5.30
CA PHE A 95 -8.35 30.61 -5.36
C PHE A 95 -8.73 31.70 -6.37
N GLY A 96 -7.80 32.62 -6.68
CA GLY A 96 -8.00 33.67 -7.68
C GLY A 96 -8.01 33.15 -9.12
N LEU A 97 -7.48 31.95 -9.36
CA LEU A 97 -7.51 31.30 -10.67
C LEU A 97 -8.88 30.70 -11.01
N TYR A 98 -9.76 30.57 -10.01
CA TYR A 98 -11.09 30.02 -10.18
C TYR A 98 -12.15 31.12 -10.25
N SER A 99 -13.24 30.83 -10.98
CA SER A 99 -14.41 31.72 -10.97
C SER A 99 -14.93 31.87 -9.54
N PRO A 100 -15.26 33.10 -9.10
CA PRO A 100 -15.87 33.35 -7.78
C PRO A 100 -17.15 32.53 -7.52
N ASN A 101 -17.84 32.11 -8.59
CA ASN A 101 -19.08 31.33 -8.50
C ASN A 101 -18.85 29.81 -8.61
N LYS A 102 -17.62 29.34 -8.48
CA LYS A 102 -17.30 27.91 -8.59
C LYS A 102 -17.83 27.14 -7.38
N TYR A 103 -18.58 26.08 -7.65
CA TYR A 103 -19.05 25.14 -6.63
C TYR A 103 -18.03 24.01 -6.44
N TYR A 104 -17.50 23.86 -5.22
CA TYR A 104 -16.56 22.79 -4.88
C TYR A 104 -17.32 21.58 -4.34
N ARG A 105 -17.06 20.39 -4.90
CA ARG A 105 -17.58 19.12 -4.41
C ARG A 105 -16.44 18.19 -4.00
N PRO A 106 -16.49 17.58 -2.82
CA PRO A 106 -15.53 16.54 -2.44
C PRO A 106 -15.75 15.27 -3.28
N SER A 107 -14.69 14.50 -3.49
CA SER A 107 -14.82 13.12 -3.97
C SER A 107 -15.45 12.25 -2.89
N GLU A 108 -16.25 11.27 -3.28
CA GLU A 108 -16.81 10.30 -2.33
C GLU A 108 -15.68 9.43 -1.74
N ASP A 109 -15.66 9.32 -0.42
CA ASP A 109 -14.75 8.42 0.29
C ASP A 109 -15.26 6.98 0.21
N TYR A 110 -14.35 6.05 -0.08
CA TYR A 110 -14.65 4.62 -0.05
C TYR A 110 -14.67 4.11 1.38
N MET A 111 -15.75 3.45 1.79
CA MET A 111 -15.78 2.67 3.03
C MET A 111 -14.96 1.38 2.86
N PRO A 112 -14.12 1.00 3.85
CA PRO A 112 -13.33 -0.23 3.83
C PRO A 112 -14.14 -1.50 4.07
#